data_AF-A0A7Y5H9C7-F1
#
_entry.id   AF-A0A7Y5H9C7-F1
#
_cell.length_a   1.000
_cell.length_b   1.000
_cell.length_c   1.000
_cell.angle_alpha   90.00
_cell.angle_beta   90.00
_cell.angle_gamma   90.00
#
_symmetry.space_group_name_H-M   'P 1'
#
loop_
_entity.id
_entity.type
_entity.pdbx_description
1 polymer ?
#
loop_
_entity_poly.entity_id
_entity_poly.type
_entity_poly.pdbx_seq_one_letter_code
_entity_poly.pdbx_strand_id
1 'polypeptide(L)'
;MRLPHAAALALLPLAAFRAQADPPAGNREPAPRLPAIAAFEDEVARLAESARPWLVQISCHYRFGKGDEDGDFVLRNEYSGAILGVEDRKAWVVTVASAVRGARRVDVILPGGDDLPAEVVGIDDASNLALVSFDPENRKLQAAPLADSEGLKPGQFVLALGNPYGLEHSVASGVVSGVRRSVGGFGASFTGLIQITAAINPGDAGGILLNSRGEVVGILSSTFQRATTGDVESLLDEFMEDFDWGAILRKARVKEGQDLVPRDLEALIRKLMEERKKALVKKRKSDSRIAAQDLGAEGINFAIPSSVVKRITGELRLHGKVDRGYLGVHVVPVESALRKHLGLEPGRGVEVLIVGPGSGAAEAGVEVHDVIVQIDGQDVRDMTSVAESVGVHKPGETVTLTIRRGNDERKVAVTLRGR
;
A
#
# COMPACT_ATOMS: atom_id res chain seq x y z
N MET A 1 40.59 -33.04 63.48
CA MET A 1 40.39 -31.61 63.85
C MET A 1 40.70 -30.77 62.61
N ARG A 2 39.71 -29.99 62.17
CA ARG A 2 39.58 -29.09 60.99
C ARG A 2 40.78 -28.92 60.03
N LEU A 3 40.59 -29.37 58.78
CA LEU A 3 41.22 -28.85 57.56
C LEU A 3 40.40 -27.65 57.04
N PRO A 4 41.02 -26.54 56.59
CA PRO A 4 40.41 -25.65 55.62
C PRO A 4 40.83 -26.03 54.20
N HIS A 5 39.84 -26.10 53.30
CA HIS A 5 40.02 -26.25 51.87
C HIS A 5 40.45 -24.91 51.26
N ALA A 6 41.64 -24.85 50.67
CA ALA A 6 41.99 -23.83 49.69
C ALA A 6 41.96 -24.48 48.31
N ALA A 7 40.96 -24.14 47.50
CA ALA A 7 40.87 -24.58 46.11
C ALA A 7 41.95 -23.85 45.30
N ALA A 8 42.97 -24.58 44.85
CA ALA A 8 43.91 -24.10 43.86
C ALA A 8 43.21 -24.07 42.48
N LEU A 9 42.98 -22.89 41.93
CA LEU A 9 42.61 -22.70 40.54
C LEU A 9 43.79 -23.16 39.67
N ALA A 10 43.63 -24.27 38.96
CA ALA A 10 44.58 -24.67 37.92
C ALA A 10 44.39 -23.74 36.71
N LEU A 11 45.35 -22.82 36.51
CA LEU A 11 45.52 -22.10 35.25
C LEU A 11 45.97 -23.09 34.17
N LEU A 12 45.05 -23.49 33.30
CA LEU A 12 45.42 -24.12 32.02
C LEU A 12 46.17 -23.07 31.18
N PRO A 13 47.31 -23.41 30.54
CA PRO A 13 47.97 -22.47 29.66
C PRO A 13 47.07 -22.24 28.44
N LEU A 14 46.76 -20.97 28.15
CA LEU A 14 46.25 -20.57 26.85
C LEU A 14 47.30 -21.02 25.81
N ALA A 15 46.96 -22.02 25.00
CA ALA A 15 47.66 -22.24 23.76
C ALA A 15 47.47 -20.96 22.91
N ALA A 16 48.53 -20.18 22.76
CA ALA A 16 48.54 -19.05 21.85
C ALA A 16 48.26 -19.60 20.45
N PHE A 17 47.05 -19.37 19.96
CA PHE A 17 46.74 -19.52 18.54
C PHE A 17 47.60 -18.47 17.83
N ARG A 18 48.76 -18.89 17.32
CA ARG A 18 49.50 -18.07 16.35
C ARG A 18 48.55 -17.95 15.17
N ALA A 19 47.94 -16.78 15.01
CA ALA A 19 47.34 -16.40 13.74
C ALA A 19 48.44 -16.53 12.69
N GLN A 20 48.37 -17.59 11.90
CA GLN A 20 49.13 -17.69 10.66
C GLN A 20 48.64 -16.49 9.86
N ALA A 21 49.49 -15.46 9.69
CA ALA A 21 49.15 -14.37 8.80
C ALA A 21 48.86 -15.00 7.43
N ASP A 22 47.66 -14.78 6.89
CA ASP A 22 47.34 -15.18 5.54
C ASP A 22 48.45 -14.64 4.63
N PRO A 23 48.97 -15.46 3.69
CA PRO A 23 49.97 -14.98 2.76
C PRO A 23 49.41 -13.75 2.04
N PRO A 24 50.24 -12.72 1.77
CA PRO A 24 49.77 -11.53 1.06
C PRO A 24 49.05 -12.00 -0.21
N ALA A 25 47.83 -11.50 -0.43
CA ALA A 25 47.05 -11.79 -1.62
C ALA A 25 47.87 -11.36 -2.83
N GLY A 26 48.68 -12.28 -3.37
CA GLY A 26 49.39 -12.06 -4.63
C GLY A 26 48.36 -11.73 -5.69
N ASN A 27 48.75 -10.94 -6.69
CA ASN A 27 47.96 -10.61 -7.88
C ASN A 27 47.53 -11.89 -8.62
N ARG A 28 46.56 -12.63 -8.06
CA ARG A 28 45.91 -13.74 -8.70
C ARG A 28 44.89 -13.10 -9.62
N GLU A 29 45.10 -13.32 -10.91
CA GLU A 29 44.12 -12.98 -11.91
C GLU A 29 42.77 -13.60 -11.51
N PRO A 30 41.65 -12.83 -11.55
CA PRO A 30 40.36 -13.34 -11.15
C PRO A 30 40.03 -14.62 -11.91
N ALA A 31 39.46 -15.62 -11.23
CA ALA A 31 38.98 -16.81 -11.91
C ALA A 31 37.95 -16.41 -12.99
N PRO A 32 37.94 -17.09 -14.16
CA PRO A 32 37.00 -16.77 -15.22
C PRO A 32 35.56 -17.03 -14.76
N ARG A 33 34.63 -16.16 -15.18
CA ARG A 33 33.20 -16.34 -14.89
C ARG A 33 32.66 -17.60 -15.57
N LEU A 34 31.69 -18.26 -14.93
CA LEU A 34 30.94 -19.37 -15.54
C LEU A 34 30.04 -18.81 -16.66
N PRO A 35 30.15 -19.27 -17.92
CA PRO A 35 29.52 -18.60 -19.07
C PRO A 35 28.01 -18.40 -18.95
N ALA A 36 27.28 -19.41 -18.46
CA ALA A 36 25.83 -19.34 -18.34
C ALA A 36 25.37 -18.32 -17.28
N ILE A 37 26.10 -18.24 -16.17
CA ILE A 37 25.81 -17.28 -15.09
C ILE A 37 26.16 -15.86 -15.56
N ALA A 38 27.33 -15.69 -16.19
CA ALA A 38 27.75 -14.42 -16.76
C ALA A 38 26.73 -13.88 -17.77
N ALA A 39 26.23 -14.73 -18.67
CA ALA A 39 25.23 -14.31 -19.65
C ALA A 39 23.91 -13.86 -18.99
N PHE A 40 23.49 -14.53 -17.91
CA PHE A 40 22.32 -14.11 -17.14
C PHE A 40 22.55 -12.78 -16.41
N GLU A 41 23.69 -12.62 -15.74
CA GLU A 41 24.08 -11.38 -15.05
C GLU A 41 24.12 -10.20 -16.03
N ASP A 42 24.76 -10.39 -17.18
CA ASP A 42 24.91 -9.37 -18.21
C ASP A 42 23.52 -8.97 -18.78
N GLU A 43 22.60 -9.93 -18.91
CA GLU A 43 21.24 -9.68 -19.40
C GLU A 43 20.37 -8.91 -18.40
N VAL A 44 20.49 -9.23 -17.10
CA VAL A 44 19.83 -8.50 -16.01
C VAL A 44 20.39 -7.08 -15.90
N ALA A 45 21.72 -6.92 -15.97
CA ALA A 45 22.36 -5.61 -15.95
C ALA A 45 21.92 -4.73 -17.13
N ARG A 46 21.87 -5.30 -18.34
CA ARG A 46 21.38 -4.62 -19.53
C ARG A 46 19.91 -4.20 -19.41
N LEU A 47 19.08 -5.06 -18.81
CA LEU A 47 17.67 -4.76 -18.54
C LEU A 47 17.51 -3.61 -17.55
N ALA A 48 18.34 -3.58 -16.52
CA ALA A 48 18.32 -2.52 -15.54
C ALA A 48 18.76 -1.18 -16.15
N GLU A 49 19.86 -1.20 -16.91
CA GLU A 49 20.43 -0.03 -17.58
C GLU A 49 19.44 0.58 -18.57
N SER A 50 18.74 -0.24 -19.36
CA SER A 50 17.79 0.25 -20.36
C SER A 50 16.60 1.01 -19.76
N ALA A 51 16.27 0.74 -18.49
CA ALA A 51 15.14 1.37 -17.80
C ALA A 51 15.51 2.63 -17.02
N ARG A 52 16.82 2.92 -16.84
CA ARG A 52 17.30 4.11 -16.12
C ARG A 52 16.70 5.43 -16.59
N PRO A 53 16.52 5.69 -17.90
CA PRO A 53 15.97 6.97 -18.37
C PRO A 53 14.53 7.23 -17.93
N TRP A 54 13.81 6.20 -17.49
CA TRP A 54 12.41 6.31 -17.08
C TRP A 54 12.25 6.53 -15.59
N LEU A 55 13.27 6.22 -14.80
CA LEU A 55 13.24 6.30 -13.34
C LEU A 55 13.72 7.65 -12.86
N VAL A 56 12.96 8.22 -11.93
CA VAL A 56 13.29 9.47 -11.26
C VAL A 56 13.13 9.29 -9.75
N GLN A 57 13.73 10.19 -9.00
CA GLN A 57 13.46 10.31 -7.58
C GLN A 57 12.42 11.41 -7.34
N ILE A 58 11.53 11.15 -6.40
CA ILE A 58 10.49 12.08 -5.92
C ILE A 58 10.89 12.51 -4.52
N SER A 59 11.20 13.80 -4.37
CA SER A 59 11.54 14.42 -3.09
C SER A 59 10.35 15.18 -2.57
N CYS A 60 9.84 14.79 -1.40
CA CYS A 60 8.68 15.39 -0.78
C CYS A 60 9.06 16.09 0.52
N HIS A 61 8.69 17.36 0.62
CA HIS A 61 8.96 18.20 1.77
C HIS A 61 7.68 18.42 2.57
N TYR A 62 7.70 17.96 3.81
CA TYR A 62 6.61 18.12 4.77
C TYR A 62 7.01 19.16 5.81
N ARG A 63 6.05 19.94 6.29
CA ARG A 63 6.26 20.88 7.39
C ARG A 63 5.25 20.58 8.48
N PHE A 64 5.75 20.32 9.68
CA PHE A 64 4.97 20.06 10.88
C PHE A 64 5.26 21.16 11.90
N GLY A 65 4.23 21.90 12.33
CA GLY A 65 4.37 22.99 13.30
C GLY A 65 3.22 23.99 13.23
N LYS A 66 3.06 24.82 14.27
CA LYS A 66 1.99 25.84 14.36
C LYS A 66 2.29 27.14 13.63
N GLY A 67 3.49 27.30 13.05
CA GLY A 67 3.90 28.52 12.34
C GLY A 67 4.49 29.61 13.24
N ASP A 68 4.86 29.27 14.49
CA ASP A 68 5.56 30.18 15.41
C ASP A 68 7.04 29.75 15.42
N GLU A 69 7.95 30.71 15.23
CA GLU A 69 9.31 30.57 14.68
C GLU A 69 10.30 29.62 15.40
N ASP A 70 9.90 28.88 16.44
CA ASP A 70 10.75 27.97 17.23
C ASP A 70 10.32 26.48 17.23
N GLY A 71 9.44 26.05 16.32
CA GLY A 71 8.91 24.66 16.35
C GLY A 71 8.57 23.98 15.02
N ASP A 72 8.90 24.57 13.87
CA ASP A 72 8.62 23.98 12.56
C ASP A 72 9.68 22.92 12.21
N PHE A 73 9.27 21.65 12.12
CA PHE A 73 10.11 20.56 11.61
C PHE A 73 9.84 20.34 10.13
N VAL A 74 10.89 20.41 9.30
CA VAL A 74 10.83 20.05 7.88
C VAL A 74 11.34 18.62 7.73
N LEU A 75 10.44 17.72 7.34
CA LEU A 75 10.79 16.35 6.98
C LEU A 75 10.93 16.25 5.46
N ARG A 76 12.07 15.72 5.01
CA ARG A 76 12.27 15.35 3.60
C ARG A 76 12.18 13.83 3.51
N ASN A 77 11.24 13.33 2.70
CA ASN A 77 11.16 11.92 2.35
C ASN A 77 11.39 11.75 0.86
N GLU A 78 11.99 10.62 0.50
CA GLU A 78 12.36 10.31 -0.87
C GLU A 78 11.68 9.02 -1.31
N TYR A 79 11.14 9.07 -2.52
CA TYR A 79 10.42 7.98 -3.16
C TYR A 79 10.92 7.86 -4.60
N SER A 80 10.47 6.81 -5.28
CA SER A 80 10.73 6.62 -6.69
C SER A 80 9.57 7.15 -7.52
N GLY A 81 9.83 7.41 -8.79
CA GLY A 81 8.81 7.73 -9.78
C GLY A 81 9.20 7.18 -11.15
N ALA A 82 8.20 7.00 -12.01
CA ALA A 82 8.38 6.60 -13.39
C ALA A 82 7.80 7.65 -14.35
N ILE A 83 8.60 8.10 -15.33
CA ILE A 83 8.15 9.00 -16.39
C ILE A 83 7.20 8.23 -17.32
N LEU A 84 5.94 8.66 -17.42
CA LEU A 84 4.92 8.01 -18.27
C LEU A 84 4.52 8.83 -19.50
N GLY A 85 4.89 10.10 -19.53
CA GLY A 85 4.55 10.98 -20.65
C GLY A 85 5.49 12.16 -20.71
N VAL A 86 5.80 12.58 -21.93
CA VAL A 86 6.66 13.74 -22.21
C VAL A 86 6.03 14.51 -23.36
N GLU A 87 5.85 15.80 -23.16
CA GLU A 87 5.51 16.83 -24.15
C GLU A 87 6.54 17.95 -24.07
N ASP A 88 6.56 18.85 -25.07
CA ASP A 88 7.62 19.84 -25.28
C ASP A 88 8.06 20.61 -24.02
N ARG A 89 7.12 20.98 -23.14
CA ARG A 89 7.41 21.71 -21.89
C ARG A 89 6.82 21.07 -20.65
N LYS A 90 6.44 19.79 -20.72
CA LYS A 90 5.79 19.12 -19.61
C LYS A 90 6.05 17.63 -19.65
N ALA A 91 6.54 17.09 -18.55
CA ALA A 91 6.66 15.65 -18.33
C ALA A 91 5.75 15.24 -17.18
N TRP A 92 5.26 14.00 -17.22
CA TRP A 92 4.43 13.41 -16.19
C TRP A 92 5.12 12.19 -15.59
N VAL A 93 5.13 12.15 -14.27
CA VAL A 93 5.69 11.05 -13.49
C VAL A 93 4.59 10.45 -12.64
N VAL A 94 4.46 9.12 -12.71
CA VAL A 94 3.66 8.37 -11.75
C VAL A 94 4.51 8.05 -10.53
N THR A 95 3.90 8.15 -9.35
CA THR A 95 4.45 7.65 -8.09
C THR A 95 3.31 7.12 -7.21
N VAL A 96 3.59 6.78 -5.96
CA VAL A 96 2.56 6.34 -5.01
C VAL A 96 1.87 7.52 -4.34
N ALA A 97 0.56 7.39 -4.05
CA ALA A 97 -0.23 8.44 -3.42
C ALA A 97 0.34 8.86 -2.05
N SER A 98 0.78 7.88 -1.26
CA SER A 98 1.41 8.10 0.04
C SER A 98 2.70 8.93 -0.03
N ALA A 99 3.37 8.99 -1.19
CA ALA A 99 4.58 9.79 -1.35
C ALA A 99 4.29 11.29 -1.35
N VAL A 100 3.19 11.72 -1.95
CA VAL A 100 2.93 13.17 -2.18
C VAL A 100 1.81 13.72 -1.30
N ARG A 101 1.02 12.86 -0.66
CA ARG A 101 -0.10 13.29 0.19
C ARG A 101 0.40 14.14 1.36
N GLY A 102 -0.10 15.37 1.48
CA GLY A 102 0.28 16.30 2.55
C GLY A 102 1.64 17.00 2.36
N ALA A 103 2.36 16.72 1.26
CA ALA A 103 3.60 17.40 0.95
C ALA A 103 3.34 18.88 0.65
N ARG A 104 4.17 19.77 1.20
CA ARG A 104 4.13 21.22 0.92
C ARG A 104 4.85 21.59 -0.36
N ARG A 105 5.87 20.81 -0.71
CA ARG A 105 6.64 20.91 -1.94
C ARG A 105 7.01 19.52 -2.41
N VAL A 106 6.94 19.31 -3.72
CA VAL A 106 7.37 18.09 -4.38
C VAL A 106 8.36 18.48 -5.46
N ASP A 107 9.49 17.79 -5.50
CA ASP A 107 10.52 17.95 -6.53
C ASP A 107 10.77 16.61 -7.22
N VAL A 108 11.04 16.66 -8.53
CA VAL A 108 11.48 15.53 -9.34
C VAL A 108 12.98 15.67 -9.56
N ILE A 109 13.73 14.62 -9.22
CA ILE A 109 15.18 14.57 -9.40
C ILE A 109 15.47 13.55 -10.50
N LEU A 110 16.00 14.05 -11.61
CA LEU A 110 16.41 13.21 -12.74
C LEU A 110 17.75 12.51 -12.43
N PRO A 111 18.06 11.37 -13.09
CA PRO A 111 19.35 10.70 -12.92
C PRO A 111 20.53 11.66 -13.14
N GLY A 112 21.37 11.83 -12.11
CA GLY A 112 22.55 12.70 -12.14
C GLY A 112 22.25 14.21 -12.29
N GLY A 113 21.02 14.66 -12.03
CA GLY A 113 20.58 16.04 -12.25
C GLY A 113 20.11 16.76 -10.98
N ASP A 114 19.79 18.04 -11.15
CA ASP A 114 19.24 18.91 -10.10
C ASP A 114 17.77 18.61 -9.78
N ASP A 115 17.33 19.12 -8.62
CA ASP A 115 15.94 19.12 -8.17
C ASP A 115 15.07 20.04 -9.06
N LEU A 116 14.11 19.45 -9.77
CA LEU A 116 13.14 20.16 -10.60
C LEU A 116 11.80 20.30 -9.85
N PRO A 117 11.29 21.52 -9.62
CA PRO A 117 9.98 21.70 -8.98
C PRO A 117 8.86 20.99 -9.74
N ALA A 118 8.00 20.29 -9.01
CA ALA A 118 6.90 19.53 -9.57
C ALA A 118 5.55 19.91 -8.95
N GLU A 119 4.52 19.83 -9.77
CA GLU A 119 3.13 20.03 -9.37
C GLU A 119 2.42 18.68 -9.26
N VAL A 120 1.68 18.47 -8.18
CA VAL A 120 0.78 17.32 -8.04
C VAL A 120 -0.43 17.57 -8.94
N VAL A 121 -0.55 16.80 -10.02
CA VAL A 121 -1.68 16.86 -10.95
C VAL A 121 -2.93 16.26 -10.31
N GLY A 122 -2.76 15.17 -9.56
CA GLY A 122 -3.83 14.55 -8.80
C GLY A 122 -3.37 13.30 -8.05
N ILE A 123 -4.17 12.91 -7.06
CA ILE A 123 -3.91 11.79 -6.17
C ILE A 123 -5.12 10.86 -6.21
N ASP A 124 -4.87 9.56 -6.32
CA ASP A 124 -5.89 8.52 -6.22
C ASP A 124 -5.57 7.54 -5.08
N ASP A 125 -6.15 7.82 -3.93
CA ASP A 125 -5.94 7.06 -2.69
C ASP A 125 -6.37 5.60 -2.82
N ALA A 126 -7.39 5.31 -3.64
CA ALA A 126 -7.94 3.97 -3.80
C ALA A 126 -6.98 3.02 -4.53
N SER A 127 -6.20 3.52 -5.50
CA SER A 127 -5.15 2.74 -6.17
C SER A 127 -3.76 2.92 -5.57
N ASN A 128 -3.60 3.85 -4.62
CA ASN A 128 -2.33 4.33 -4.12
C ASN A 128 -1.43 4.93 -5.21
N LEU A 129 -2.00 5.60 -6.22
CA LEU A 129 -1.24 6.27 -7.28
C LEU A 129 -1.37 7.79 -7.17
N ALA A 130 -0.31 8.49 -7.54
CA ALA A 130 -0.34 9.92 -7.79
C ALA A 130 0.34 10.23 -9.13
N LEU A 131 -0.11 11.32 -9.75
CA LEU A 131 0.49 11.87 -10.95
C LEU A 131 1.08 13.24 -10.61
N VAL A 132 2.37 13.41 -10.87
CA VAL A 132 3.06 14.69 -10.76
C VAL A 132 3.52 15.15 -12.14
N SER A 133 3.67 16.46 -12.31
CA SER A 133 4.18 17.03 -13.54
C SER A 133 5.24 18.08 -13.28
N PHE A 134 6.20 18.20 -14.20
CA PHE A 134 7.31 19.14 -14.11
C PHE A 134 7.72 19.63 -15.50
N ASP A 135 8.43 20.75 -15.57
CA ASP A 135 9.05 21.25 -16.80
C ASP A 135 10.40 20.54 -17.00
N PRO A 136 10.63 19.82 -18.12
CA PRO A 136 11.88 19.12 -18.37
C PRO A 136 13.04 20.06 -18.77
N GLU A 137 12.83 21.38 -18.86
CA GLU A 137 13.87 22.37 -19.21
C GLU A 137 14.59 22.06 -20.54
N ASN A 138 13.83 21.61 -21.55
CA ASN A 138 14.33 21.12 -22.85
C ASN A 138 15.17 19.82 -22.81
N ARG A 139 15.25 19.12 -21.67
CA ARG A 139 15.90 17.81 -21.59
C ARG A 139 15.11 16.79 -22.41
N LYS A 140 15.82 15.98 -23.19
CA LYS A 140 15.20 14.89 -23.98
C LYS A 140 14.91 13.71 -23.06
N LEU A 141 13.66 13.60 -22.64
CA LEU A 141 13.18 12.51 -21.80
C LEU A 141 12.48 11.43 -22.62
N GLN A 142 12.42 10.22 -22.08
CA GLN A 142 11.67 9.12 -22.66
C GLN A 142 10.64 8.62 -21.65
N ALA A 143 9.43 8.34 -22.13
CA ALA A 143 8.41 7.70 -21.32
C ALA A 143 8.64 6.19 -21.25
N ALA A 144 8.32 5.60 -20.10
CA ALA A 144 8.40 4.17 -19.88
C ALA A 144 7.36 3.42 -20.73
N PRO A 145 7.73 2.32 -21.41
CA PRO A 145 6.80 1.49 -22.16
C PRO A 145 5.97 0.63 -21.22
N LEU A 146 4.73 1.06 -20.94
CA LEU A 146 3.75 0.25 -20.20
C LEU A 146 3.26 -0.91 -21.09
N ALA A 147 3.45 -2.14 -20.61
CA ALA A 147 2.87 -3.35 -21.21
C ALA A 147 1.55 -3.74 -20.55
N ASP A 148 0.88 -4.76 -21.11
CA ASP A 148 -0.29 -5.37 -20.48
C ASP A 148 0.12 -6.27 -19.30
N SER A 149 -0.41 -5.96 -18.13
CA SER A 149 -0.23 -6.73 -16.90
C SER A 149 -1.25 -7.85 -16.72
N GLU A 150 -2.36 -7.87 -17.46
CA GLU A 150 -3.43 -8.87 -17.29
C GLU A 150 -2.99 -10.29 -17.69
N GLY A 151 -1.97 -10.38 -18.56
CA GLY A 151 -1.38 -11.66 -18.98
C GLY A 151 -0.32 -12.23 -18.04
N LEU A 152 -0.01 -11.56 -16.92
CA LEU A 152 1.00 -12.04 -15.97
C LEU A 152 0.58 -13.35 -15.30
N LYS A 153 1.57 -14.21 -15.04
CA LYS A 153 1.38 -15.53 -14.43
C LYS A 153 2.38 -15.73 -13.29
N PRO A 154 1.97 -16.41 -12.19
CA PRO A 154 2.90 -16.83 -11.16
C PRO A 154 4.09 -17.61 -11.74
N GLY A 155 5.29 -17.36 -11.21
CA GLY A 155 6.55 -17.96 -11.64
C GLY A 155 7.29 -17.19 -12.74
N GLN A 156 6.68 -16.16 -13.36
CA GLN A 156 7.38 -15.32 -14.33
C GLN A 156 8.43 -14.45 -13.64
N PHE A 157 9.62 -14.36 -14.23
CA PHE A 157 10.71 -13.49 -13.77
C PHE A 157 10.33 -12.02 -13.90
N VAL A 158 10.70 -11.24 -12.88
CA VAL A 158 10.52 -9.79 -12.84
C VAL A 158 11.75 -9.11 -12.24
N LEU A 159 11.96 -7.87 -12.65
CA LEU A 159 12.97 -6.98 -12.08
C LEU A 159 12.26 -5.76 -11.47
N ALA A 160 12.46 -5.55 -10.18
CA ALA A 160 11.98 -4.37 -9.46
C ALA A 160 13.09 -3.33 -9.46
N LEU A 161 12.77 -2.09 -9.84
CA LEU A 161 13.71 -0.99 -9.86
C LEU A 161 13.13 0.23 -9.15
N GLY A 162 13.92 0.76 -8.22
CA GLY A 162 13.65 2.01 -7.51
C GLY A 162 14.85 2.95 -7.58
N ASN A 163 14.64 4.17 -7.10
CA ASN A 163 15.68 5.17 -6.90
C ASN A 163 15.61 5.76 -5.47
N PRO A 164 15.76 4.92 -4.42
CA PRO A 164 15.72 5.38 -3.04
C PRO A 164 17.01 6.12 -2.66
N TYR A 165 16.90 7.20 -1.87
CA TYR A 165 18.03 7.81 -1.14
C TYR A 165 19.15 8.43 -1.99
N GLY A 166 18.91 8.76 -3.26
CA GLY A 166 19.97 9.22 -4.16
C GLY A 166 21.06 8.17 -4.43
N LEU A 167 20.88 6.92 -3.97
CA LEU A 167 21.67 5.78 -4.40
C LEU A 167 21.22 5.48 -5.82
N GLU A 168 22.03 5.85 -6.81
CA GLU A 168 21.70 5.67 -8.23
C GLU A 168 21.25 4.22 -8.50
N HIS A 169 19.94 4.03 -8.57
CA HIS A 169 19.24 2.80 -8.98
C HIS A 169 19.41 1.57 -8.08
N SER A 170 18.39 1.28 -7.27
CA SER A 170 18.25 -0.01 -6.58
C SER A 170 17.56 -1.02 -7.48
N VAL A 171 18.18 -2.19 -7.67
CA VAL A 171 17.68 -3.26 -8.54
C VAL A 171 17.50 -4.53 -7.72
N ALA A 172 16.31 -5.12 -7.78
CA ALA A 172 16.01 -6.40 -7.13
C ALA A 172 15.33 -7.35 -8.11
N SER A 173 15.86 -8.56 -8.27
CA SER A 173 15.24 -9.62 -9.08
C SER A 173 14.30 -10.48 -8.27
N GLY A 174 13.24 -10.99 -8.89
CA GLY A 174 12.34 -11.95 -8.28
C GLY A 174 11.39 -12.59 -9.28
N VAL A 175 10.29 -13.14 -8.77
CA VAL A 175 9.22 -13.69 -9.59
C VAL A 175 7.87 -13.10 -9.19
N VAL A 176 6.91 -13.16 -10.11
CA VAL A 176 5.49 -12.99 -9.77
C VAL A 176 5.08 -14.16 -8.88
N SER A 177 4.71 -13.89 -7.62
CA SER A 177 4.19 -14.90 -6.69
C SER A 177 2.66 -15.05 -6.80
N GLY A 178 1.97 -14.04 -7.30
CA GLY A 178 0.53 -14.03 -7.44
C GLY A 178 0.04 -12.79 -8.18
N VAL A 179 -1.12 -12.91 -8.80
CA VAL A 179 -1.82 -11.80 -9.47
C VAL A 179 -3.18 -11.61 -8.82
N ARG A 180 -3.80 -10.43 -9.02
CA ARG A 180 -5.12 -10.07 -8.49
C ARG A 180 -5.21 -10.25 -6.97
N ARG A 181 -4.15 -9.85 -6.27
CA ARG A 181 -4.10 -9.91 -4.81
C ARG A 181 -4.85 -8.73 -4.22
N SER A 182 -5.52 -9.00 -3.11
CA SER A 182 -6.14 -7.98 -2.30
C SER A 182 -5.51 -7.94 -0.93
N VAL A 183 -5.14 -6.74 -0.54
CA VAL A 183 -4.53 -6.43 0.75
C VAL A 183 -5.39 -5.36 1.40
N GLY A 184 -5.86 -5.62 2.60
CA GLY A 184 -6.72 -4.68 3.33
C GLY A 184 -6.44 -4.67 4.83
N GLY A 185 -6.72 -3.52 5.43
CA GLY A 185 -6.74 -3.26 6.86
C GLY A 185 -7.88 -2.30 7.21
N PHE A 186 -7.96 -1.85 8.47
CA PHE A 186 -8.91 -0.79 8.84
C PHE A 186 -8.59 0.48 8.03
N GLY A 187 -9.56 1.01 7.28
CA GLY A 187 -9.45 2.30 6.59
C GLY A 187 -9.01 2.28 5.11
N ALA A 188 -8.22 1.29 4.66
CA ALA A 188 -7.81 1.17 3.26
C ALA A 188 -7.78 -0.30 2.80
N SER A 189 -8.24 -0.53 1.57
CA SER A 189 -8.27 -1.85 0.95
C SER A 189 -7.90 -1.72 -0.50
N PHE A 190 -6.79 -2.36 -0.84
CA PHE A 190 -6.19 -2.34 -2.17
C PHE A 190 -6.46 -3.67 -2.83
N THR A 191 -6.87 -3.61 -4.08
CA THR A 191 -7.37 -4.78 -4.81
C THR A 191 -6.66 -4.86 -6.16
N GLY A 192 -6.57 -6.07 -6.71
CA GLY A 192 -5.97 -6.28 -8.03
C GLY A 192 -4.43 -6.22 -8.08
N LEU A 193 -3.73 -6.29 -6.95
CA LEU A 193 -2.26 -6.13 -6.89
C LEU A 193 -1.50 -7.33 -7.49
N ILE A 194 -0.29 -7.06 -7.98
CA ILE A 194 0.71 -8.08 -8.33
C ILE A 194 1.54 -8.34 -7.08
N GLN A 195 1.64 -9.59 -6.64
CA GLN A 195 2.56 -9.99 -5.57
C GLN A 195 3.88 -10.48 -6.18
N ILE A 196 5.00 -10.03 -5.63
CA ILE A 196 6.34 -10.36 -6.08
C ILE A 196 7.23 -10.79 -4.91
N THR A 197 8.27 -11.58 -5.23
CA THR A 197 9.32 -11.94 -4.27
C THR A 197 10.50 -10.97 -4.26
N ALA A 198 10.61 -10.11 -5.28
CA ALA A 198 11.69 -9.12 -5.35
C ALA A 198 11.63 -8.22 -4.12
N ALA A 199 12.79 -7.96 -3.51
CA ALA A 199 12.88 -7.08 -2.36
C ALA A 199 12.42 -5.66 -2.75
N ILE A 200 11.61 -5.05 -1.89
CA ILE A 200 11.23 -3.64 -1.98
C ILE A 200 11.62 -3.02 -0.64
N ASN A 201 12.49 -2.03 -0.68
CA ASN A 201 12.95 -1.28 0.48
C ASN A 201 12.24 0.09 0.55
N PRO A 202 12.33 0.78 1.69
CA PRO A 202 11.96 2.19 1.77
C PRO A 202 12.57 3.01 0.62
N GLY A 203 11.75 3.86 0.00
CA GLY A 203 12.12 4.69 -1.16
C GLY A 203 11.95 4.03 -2.53
N ASP A 204 11.88 2.69 -2.65
CA ASP A 204 11.60 2.01 -3.93
C ASP A 204 10.16 2.22 -4.41
N ALA A 205 9.25 2.58 -3.50
CA ALA A 205 7.85 2.80 -3.81
C ALA A 205 7.68 3.92 -4.85
N GLY A 206 6.83 3.68 -5.85
CA GLY A 206 6.68 4.51 -7.04
C GLY A 206 7.65 4.15 -8.18
N GLY A 207 8.59 3.23 -7.95
CA GLY A 207 9.47 2.67 -8.97
C GLY A 207 8.75 1.70 -9.90
N ILE A 208 9.49 1.04 -10.79
CA ILE A 208 8.92 0.20 -11.86
C ILE A 208 9.15 -1.30 -11.59
N LEU A 209 8.20 -2.10 -12.05
CA LEU A 209 8.33 -3.55 -12.17
C LEU A 209 8.43 -3.93 -13.64
N LEU A 210 9.55 -4.53 -14.05
CA LEU A 210 9.79 -4.98 -15.41
C LEU A 210 9.55 -6.49 -15.55
N ASN A 211 9.01 -6.89 -16.69
CA ASN A 211 9.04 -8.28 -17.13
C ASN A 211 10.38 -8.61 -17.85
N SER A 212 10.57 -9.86 -18.24
CA SER A 212 11.78 -10.31 -18.96
C SER A 212 11.98 -9.71 -20.35
N ARG A 213 11.02 -8.96 -20.88
CA ARG A 213 11.14 -8.21 -22.15
C ARG A 213 11.57 -6.75 -21.95
N GLY A 214 11.69 -6.29 -20.71
CA GLY A 214 12.01 -4.88 -20.39
C GLY A 214 10.82 -3.95 -20.49
N GLU A 215 9.61 -4.50 -20.43
CA GLU A 215 8.39 -3.70 -20.41
C GLU A 215 7.92 -3.50 -18.98
N VAL A 216 7.37 -2.31 -18.69
CA VAL A 216 6.82 -2.00 -17.37
C VAL A 216 5.46 -2.67 -17.22
N VAL A 217 5.36 -3.59 -16.28
CA VAL A 217 4.13 -4.33 -15.94
C VAL A 217 3.50 -3.88 -14.62
N GLY A 218 4.14 -2.96 -13.90
CA GLY A 218 3.56 -2.35 -12.71
C GLY A 218 4.43 -1.28 -12.06
N ILE A 219 3.87 -0.63 -11.05
CA ILE A 219 4.54 0.36 -10.20
C ILE A 219 4.68 -0.20 -8.78
N LEU A 220 5.88 -0.13 -8.22
CA LEU A 220 6.20 -0.72 -6.91
C LEU A 220 5.45 0.00 -5.79
N SER A 221 4.94 -0.76 -4.81
CA SER A 221 4.27 -0.21 -3.64
C SER A 221 4.72 -0.89 -2.36
N SER A 222 5.41 -0.15 -1.50
CA SER A 222 5.86 -0.62 -0.18
C SER A 222 4.75 -0.62 0.88
N THR A 223 3.62 0.06 0.62
CA THR A 223 2.54 0.29 1.61
C THR A 223 1.69 -0.96 1.90
N PHE A 224 1.85 -2.03 1.13
CA PHE A 224 0.95 -3.20 1.20
C PHE A 224 1.45 -4.31 2.13
N GLN A 225 2.32 -3.98 3.08
CA GLN A 225 2.61 -4.90 4.18
C GLN A 225 1.38 -5.06 5.07
N ARG A 226 1.13 -6.29 5.54
CA ARG A 226 -0.04 -6.60 6.35
C ARG A 226 0.02 -5.77 7.63
N ALA A 227 -0.96 -4.89 7.86
CA ALA A 227 -1.06 -4.06 9.04
C ALA A 227 -0.83 -4.90 10.32
N THR A 228 0.29 -4.63 10.99
CA THR A 228 0.66 -5.19 12.29
C THR A 228 -0.27 -4.66 13.37
N THR A 229 -0.13 -5.17 14.60
CA THR A 229 -0.92 -4.68 15.74
C THR A 229 -0.65 -3.19 16.01
N GLY A 230 0.56 -2.70 15.70
CA GLY A 230 0.94 -1.28 15.82
C GLY A 230 0.27 -0.38 14.78
N ASP A 231 0.07 -0.87 13.55
CA ASP A 231 -0.58 -0.10 12.49
C ASP A 231 -2.07 0.17 12.78
N VAL A 232 -2.73 -0.71 13.52
CA VAL A 232 -4.12 -0.50 13.97
C VAL A 232 -4.20 0.56 15.08
N GLU A 233 -3.20 0.64 15.95
CA GLU A 233 -3.13 1.72 16.95
C GLU A 233 -2.91 3.07 16.26
N SER A 234 -1.98 3.14 15.30
CA SER A 234 -1.71 4.33 14.48
C SER A 234 -2.92 4.80 13.67
N LEU A 235 -3.61 3.90 12.98
CA LEU A 235 -4.78 4.25 12.15
C LEU A 235 -5.99 4.68 12.97
N LEU A 236 -6.15 4.14 14.19
CA LEU A 236 -7.19 4.60 15.11
C LEU A 236 -6.85 5.98 15.68
N ASP A 237 -5.57 6.25 15.93
CA ASP A 237 -5.13 7.55 16.43
C ASP A 237 -5.23 8.63 15.32
N GLU A 238 -4.88 8.32 14.06
CA GLU A 238 -5.15 9.18 12.88
C GLU A 238 -6.65 9.44 12.66
N PHE A 239 -7.48 8.39 12.72
CA PHE A 239 -8.94 8.51 12.60
C PHE A 239 -9.56 9.38 13.71
N MET A 240 -8.91 9.45 14.88
CA MET A 240 -9.33 10.26 16.02
C MET A 240 -8.94 11.74 15.90
N GLU A 241 -7.82 12.04 15.24
CA GLU A 241 -7.32 13.41 15.03
C GLU A 241 -8.08 14.16 13.93
N ASP A 242 -8.54 13.46 12.89
CA ASP A 242 -9.23 14.06 11.73
C ASP A 242 -10.74 14.31 11.93
N PHE A 243 -11.33 13.90 13.05
CA PHE A 243 -12.76 14.08 13.33
C PHE A 243 -13.04 15.44 14.02
N ASP A 244 -13.82 16.34 13.40
CA ASP A 244 -14.34 17.55 14.07
C ASP A 244 -15.45 17.18 15.06
N TRP A 245 -15.02 16.74 16.24
CA TRP A 245 -15.87 16.41 17.38
C TRP A 245 -16.77 17.58 17.78
N GLY A 246 -16.30 18.82 17.60
CA GLY A 246 -17.08 20.03 17.83
C GLY A 246 -18.31 20.12 16.93
N ALA A 247 -18.18 19.78 15.64
CA ALA A 247 -19.31 19.78 14.69
C ALA A 247 -20.36 18.69 15.01
N ILE A 248 -19.91 17.51 15.43
CA ILE A 248 -20.80 16.40 15.79
C ILE A 248 -21.56 16.69 17.07
N LEU A 249 -20.87 17.20 18.10
CA LEU A 249 -21.49 17.60 19.37
C LEU A 249 -22.45 18.78 19.19
N ARG A 250 -22.16 19.72 18.28
CA ARG A 250 -23.10 20.79 17.87
C ARG A 250 -24.36 20.21 17.22
N LYS A 251 -24.24 19.27 16.29
CA LYS A 251 -25.40 18.60 15.66
C LYS A 251 -26.22 17.76 16.64
N ALA A 252 -25.57 17.13 17.63
CA ALA A 252 -26.26 16.40 18.70
C ALA A 252 -27.04 17.34 19.63
N ARG A 253 -26.50 18.53 19.95
CA ARG A 253 -27.18 19.57 20.74
C ARG A 253 -28.41 20.18 20.04
N VAL A 254 -28.42 20.23 18.72
CA VAL A 254 -29.49 20.90 17.95
C VAL A 254 -30.75 20.04 17.79
N LYS A 255 -30.64 18.71 17.93
CA LYS A 255 -31.76 17.81 17.62
C LYS A 255 -32.78 17.58 18.75
N GLU A 256 -32.42 17.73 20.01
CA GLU A 256 -33.38 17.50 21.12
C GLU A 256 -33.12 18.46 22.29
N GLY A 257 -34.10 19.32 22.57
CA GLY A 257 -34.08 20.30 23.65
C GLY A 257 -34.27 19.71 25.06
N GLN A 258 -33.61 18.59 25.37
CA GLN A 258 -33.56 18.04 26.72
C GLN A 258 -32.13 17.64 27.11
N ASP A 259 -31.76 17.95 28.35
CA ASP A 259 -30.49 17.63 29.03
C ASP A 259 -30.29 16.10 29.18
N LEU A 260 -30.15 15.37 28.07
CA LEU A 260 -29.88 13.93 28.05
C LEU A 260 -28.50 13.57 27.51
N VAL A 261 -27.69 14.56 27.14
CA VAL A 261 -26.27 14.33 26.87
C VAL A 261 -25.55 14.31 28.22
N PRO A 262 -24.96 13.17 28.67
CA PRO A 262 -24.14 13.16 29.87
C PRO A 262 -23.12 14.28 29.78
N ARG A 263 -22.93 15.06 30.86
CA ARG A 263 -22.03 16.23 30.86
C ARG A 263 -20.63 15.93 30.28
N ASP A 264 -20.23 14.66 30.35
CA ASP A 264 -18.97 14.14 29.82
C ASP A 264 -19.17 13.04 28.76
N LEU A 265 -20.13 13.20 27.83
CA LEU A 265 -20.36 12.23 26.73
C LEU A 265 -19.08 11.95 25.93
N GLU A 266 -18.24 12.97 25.74
CA GLU A 266 -16.92 12.80 25.12
C GLU A 266 -16.02 11.86 25.92
N ALA A 267 -15.97 12.00 27.24
CA ALA A 267 -15.19 11.12 28.11
C ALA A 267 -15.76 9.69 28.11
N LEU A 268 -17.09 9.54 28.06
CA LEU A 268 -17.74 8.24 28.00
C LEU A 268 -17.45 7.53 26.67
N ILE A 269 -17.51 8.24 25.55
CA ILE A 269 -17.18 7.71 24.22
C ILE A 269 -15.69 7.34 24.16
N ARG A 270 -14.79 8.23 24.63
CA ARG A 270 -13.35 7.93 24.73
C ARG A 270 -13.10 6.69 25.57
N LYS A 271 -13.77 6.54 26.71
CA LYS A 271 -13.66 5.37 27.59
C LYS A 271 -14.16 4.09 26.92
N LEU A 272 -15.34 4.10 26.31
CA LEU A 272 -15.91 2.94 25.60
C LEU A 272 -15.04 2.52 24.42
N MET A 273 -14.47 3.49 23.70
CA MET A 273 -13.57 3.24 22.57
C MET A 273 -12.21 2.72 23.04
N GLU A 274 -11.66 3.21 24.15
CA GLU A 274 -10.46 2.65 24.80
C GLU A 274 -10.68 1.21 25.29
N GLU A 275 -11.83 0.94 25.90
CA GLU A 275 -12.22 -0.43 26.29
C GLU A 275 -12.33 -1.35 25.07
N ARG A 276 -12.85 -0.84 23.95
CA ARG A 276 -12.93 -1.56 22.67
C ARG A 276 -11.55 -1.74 22.01
N LYS A 277 -10.66 -0.74 22.07
CA LYS A 277 -9.24 -0.79 21.64
C LYS A 277 -8.52 -1.91 22.40
N LYS A 278 -8.62 -1.92 23.73
CA LYS A 278 -8.04 -2.98 24.60
C LYS A 278 -8.59 -4.37 24.29
N ALA A 279 -9.90 -4.49 24.04
CA ALA A 279 -10.53 -5.76 23.69
C ALA A 279 -10.03 -6.31 22.33
N LEU A 280 -9.90 -5.44 21.31
CA LEU A 280 -9.37 -5.79 19.99
C LEU A 280 -7.90 -6.20 20.04
N VAL A 281 -7.07 -5.43 20.76
CA VAL A 281 -5.64 -5.74 20.98
C VAL A 281 -5.48 -7.07 21.72
N LYS A 282 -6.30 -7.33 22.74
CA LYS A 282 -6.26 -8.58 23.52
C LYS A 282 -6.72 -9.80 22.68
N LYS A 283 -7.80 -9.66 21.92
CA LYS A 283 -8.29 -10.72 21.00
C LYS A 283 -7.22 -11.07 19.97
N ARG A 284 -6.58 -10.05 19.38
CA ARG A 284 -5.52 -10.26 18.40
C ARG A 284 -4.24 -10.85 19.00
N LYS A 285 -3.79 -10.41 20.18
CA LYS A 285 -2.66 -11.04 20.90
C LYS A 285 -2.90 -12.53 21.20
N SER A 286 -4.14 -12.92 21.49
CA SER A 286 -4.53 -14.33 21.65
C SER A 286 -4.35 -15.10 20.33
N ASP A 287 -4.79 -14.53 19.22
CA ASP A 287 -4.65 -15.11 17.87
C ASP A 287 -3.18 -15.08 17.37
N SER A 288 -2.35 -14.19 17.93
CA SER A 288 -0.96 -13.93 17.52
C SER A 288 0.08 -14.84 18.17
N ARG A 289 -0.28 -15.76 19.09
CA ARG A 289 0.70 -16.71 19.66
C ARG A 289 1.28 -17.69 18.63
N ILE A 290 0.84 -17.61 17.36
CA ILE A 290 1.36 -18.36 16.21
C ILE A 290 2.23 -17.48 15.26
N ALA A 291 2.34 -16.16 15.46
CA ALA A 291 3.11 -15.28 14.58
C ALA A 291 4.30 -14.65 15.33
N ALA A 292 5.52 -15.11 15.01
CA ALA A 292 6.77 -14.54 15.48
C ALA A 292 7.04 -13.18 14.82
N GLN A 293 7.61 -12.28 15.64
CA GLN A 293 8.44 -11.09 15.36
C GLN A 293 8.24 -10.24 14.08
N ASP A 294 8.06 -8.93 14.32
CA ASP A 294 7.95 -7.79 13.41
C ASP A 294 9.17 -7.55 12.48
N LEU A 295 9.45 -8.48 11.58
CA LEU A 295 10.05 -8.16 10.28
C LEU A 295 8.96 -8.43 9.25
N GLY A 296 8.61 -7.42 8.44
CA GLY A 296 7.62 -7.59 7.36
C GLY A 296 7.87 -8.90 6.64
N ALA A 297 6.85 -9.76 6.53
CA ALA A 297 7.02 -11.13 6.08
C ALA A 297 7.97 -11.22 4.89
N GLU A 298 9.18 -11.75 5.11
CA GLU A 298 10.26 -11.78 4.12
C GLU A 298 9.73 -12.34 2.79
N GLY A 299 9.86 -11.57 1.71
CA GLY A 299 9.48 -11.99 0.36
C GLY A 299 8.00 -11.81 -0.04
N ILE A 300 7.19 -11.06 0.72
CA ILE A 300 5.84 -10.66 0.29
C ILE A 300 5.80 -9.17 -0.03
N ASN A 301 5.99 -8.84 -1.30
CA ASN A 301 5.96 -7.47 -1.80
C ASN A 301 4.91 -7.31 -2.91
N PHE A 302 4.56 -6.06 -3.23
CA PHE A 302 3.45 -5.79 -4.14
C PHE A 302 3.76 -4.67 -5.14
N ALA A 303 3.13 -4.76 -6.32
CA ALA A 303 3.11 -3.73 -7.34
C ALA A 303 1.68 -3.49 -7.86
N ILE A 304 1.41 -2.25 -8.21
CA ILE A 304 0.17 -1.80 -8.83
C ILE A 304 0.25 -2.13 -10.33
N PRO A 305 -0.68 -2.90 -10.91
CA PRO A 305 -0.58 -3.34 -12.31
C PRO A 305 -0.55 -2.19 -13.31
N SER A 306 0.20 -2.33 -14.40
CA SER A 306 0.27 -1.32 -15.47
C SER A 306 -1.09 -1.03 -16.11
N SER A 307 -2.02 -2.00 -16.14
CA SER A 307 -3.41 -1.78 -16.58
C SER A 307 -4.14 -0.74 -15.72
N VAL A 308 -3.96 -0.81 -14.39
CA VAL A 308 -4.48 0.17 -13.43
C VAL A 308 -3.76 1.50 -13.60
N VAL A 309 -2.42 1.49 -13.67
CA VAL A 309 -1.59 2.69 -13.82
C VAL A 309 -2.01 3.50 -15.05
N LYS A 310 -2.15 2.84 -16.21
CA LYS A 310 -2.56 3.48 -17.47
C LYS A 310 -3.94 4.15 -17.36
N ARG A 311 -4.91 3.48 -16.75
CA ARG A 311 -6.26 4.01 -16.56
C ARG A 311 -6.26 5.21 -15.61
N ILE A 312 -5.65 5.06 -14.44
CA ILE A 312 -5.67 6.09 -13.38
C ILE A 312 -4.90 7.34 -13.80
N THR A 313 -3.69 7.19 -14.34
CA THR A 313 -2.90 8.34 -14.78
C THR A 313 -3.52 9.04 -15.98
N GLY A 314 -4.24 8.34 -16.85
CA GLY A 314 -5.06 8.93 -17.90
C GLY A 314 -6.16 9.84 -17.34
N GLU A 315 -6.95 9.36 -16.38
CA GLU A 315 -8.00 10.15 -15.72
C GLU A 315 -7.42 11.34 -14.95
N LEU A 316 -6.36 11.14 -14.17
CA LEU A 316 -5.69 12.21 -13.43
C LEU A 316 -5.16 13.28 -14.38
N ARG A 317 -4.57 12.88 -15.52
CA ARG A 317 -4.06 13.83 -16.51
C ARG A 317 -5.16 14.66 -17.17
N LEU A 318 -6.31 14.07 -17.44
CA LEU A 318 -7.43 14.73 -18.13
C LEU A 318 -8.31 15.56 -17.20
N HIS A 319 -8.49 15.11 -15.95
CA HIS A 319 -9.50 15.63 -15.05
C HIS A 319 -8.96 16.08 -13.68
N GLY A 320 -7.70 15.80 -13.36
CA GLY A 320 -7.08 16.08 -12.05
C GLY A 320 -7.57 15.18 -10.91
N LYS A 321 -8.53 14.29 -11.18
CA LYS A 321 -9.13 13.38 -10.20
C LYS A 321 -9.66 12.12 -10.90
N VAL A 322 -9.93 11.08 -10.13
CA VAL A 322 -10.58 9.86 -10.60
C VAL A 322 -11.96 9.76 -9.96
N ASP A 323 -13.01 9.95 -10.75
CA ASP A 323 -14.37 9.82 -10.27
C ASP A 323 -14.76 8.34 -10.20
N ARG A 324 -14.95 7.80 -8.99
CA ARG A 324 -15.45 6.43 -8.78
C ARG A 324 -16.77 6.42 -8.02
N GLY A 325 -17.64 5.52 -8.44
CA GLY A 325 -18.78 5.12 -7.65
C GLY A 325 -18.35 4.57 -6.30
N TYR A 326 -19.09 4.93 -5.26
CA TYR A 326 -18.88 4.52 -3.90
C TYR A 326 -20.18 3.96 -3.32
N LEU A 327 -20.14 2.68 -2.95
CA LEU A 327 -21.30 1.98 -2.40
C LEU A 327 -21.59 2.41 -0.96
N GLY A 328 -20.52 2.63 -0.17
CA GLY A 328 -20.60 3.02 1.24
C GLY A 328 -20.81 1.87 2.21
N VAL A 329 -20.13 0.74 1.97
CA VAL A 329 -20.11 -0.41 2.88
C VAL A 329 -18.67 -0.83 3.18
N HIS A 330 -18.45 -1.37 4.37
CA HIS A 330 -17.27 -2.18 4.67
C HIS A 330 -17.70 -3.64 4.75
N VAL A 331 -16.96 -4.50 4.06
CA VAL A 331 -17.29 -5.92 3.93
C VAL A 331 -16.17 -6.80 4.45
N VAL A 332 -16.53 -7.99 4.91
CA VAL A 332 -15.60 -9.03 5.36
C VAL A 332 -15.95 -10.36 4.69
N PRO A 333 -14.99 -11.30 4.56
CA PRO A 333 -15.31 -12.65 4.11
C PRO A 333 -16.36 -13.30 5.03
N VAL A 334 -17.35 -13.97 4.44
CA VAL A 334 -18.40 -14.67 5.22
C VAL A 334 -17.76 -15.81 6.01
N GLU A 335 -17.94 -15.80 7.33
CA GLU A 335 -17.47 -16.85 8.23
C GLU A 335 -18.09 -18.22 7.92
N SER A 336 -17.36 -19.29 8.19
CA SER A 336 -17.78 -20.67 7.88
C SER A 336 -19.13 -21.07 8.48
N ALA A 337 -19.45 -20.59 9.69
CA ALA A 337 -20.72 -20.91 10.35
C ALA A 337 -21.90 -20.23 9.66
N LEU A 338 -21.80 -18.92 9.40
CA LEU A 338 -22.80 -18.16 8.66
C LEU A 338 -22.97 -18.69 7.24
N ARG A 339 -21.87 -19.02 6.57
CA ARG A 339 -21.88 -19.62 5.23
C ARG A 339 -22.71 -20.91 5.16
N LYS A 340 -22.49 -21.82 6.12
CA LYS A 340 -23.26 -23.07 6.23
C LYS A 340 -24.73 -22.81 6.51
N HIS A 341 -25.03 -21.87 7.41
CA HIS A 341 -26.41 -21.51 7.75
C HIS A 341 -27.17 -20.97 6.53
N LEU A 342 -26.51 -20.14 5.72
CA LEU A 342 -27.09 -19.55 4.51
C LEU A 342 -27.09 -20.49 3.29
N GLY A 343 -26.47 -21.66 3.38
CA GLY A 343 -26.32 -22.60 2.26
C GLY A 343 -25.47 -22.04 1.12
N LEU A 344 -24.48 -21.20 1.43
CA LEU A 344 -23.62 -20.57 0.42
C LEU A 344 -22.46 -21.49 0.03
N GLU A 345 -22.12 -21.52 -1.26
CA GLU A 345 -20.94 -22.21 -1.76
C GLU A 345 -19.64 -21.65 -1.14
N PRO A 346 -18.56 -22.45 -1.04
CA PRO A 346 -17.26 -21.98 -0.59
C PRO A 346 -16.76 -20.79 -1.42
N GLY A 347 -16.29 -19.74 -0.76
CA GLY A 347 -15.77 -18.53 -1.41
C GLY A 347 -16.82 -17.63 -2.08
N ARG A 348 -18.12 -17.89 -1.92
CA ARG A 348 -19.20 -17.01 -2.40
C ARG A 348 -19.65 -16.02 -1.31
N GLY A 349 -19.83 -14.77 -1.72
CA GLY A 349 -20.38 -13.68 -0.93
C GLY A 349 -19.42 -13.02 0.06
N VAL A 350 -19.74 -11.79 0.42
CA VAL A 350 -19.10 -11.02 1.49
C VAL A 350 -20.16 -10.46 2.44
N GLU A 351 -19.86 -10.43 3.73
CA GLU A 351 -20.75 -9.92 4.77
C GLU A 351 -20.51 -8.42 4.99
N VAL A 352 -21.59 -7.65 5.05
CA VAL A 352 -21.56 -6.22 5.36
C VAL A 352 -21.34 -6.03 6.87
N LEU A 353 -20.20 -5.45 7.24
CA LEU A 353 -19.86 -5.15 8.63
C LEU A 353 -20.28 -3.72 9.04
N ILE A 354 -20.21 -2.78 8.10
CA ILE A 354 -20.54 -1.37 8.33
C ILE A 354 -21.27 -0.83 7.11
N VAL A 355 -22.32 -0.05 7.33
CA VAL A 355 -22.97 0.78 6.31
C VAL A 355 -22.73 2.25 6.67
N GLY A 356 -22.12 3.00 5.75
CA GLY A 356 -21.79 4.40 5.94
C GLY A 356 -23.05 5.26 5.98
N PRO A 357 -23.27 6.12 6.98
CA PRO A 357 -24.40 7.05 7.00
C PRO A 357 -24.40 7.97 5.78
N GLY A 358 -25.58 8.16 5.15
CA GLY A 358 -25.72 8.99 3.94
C GLY A 358 -25.10 8.37 2.67
N SER A 359 -24.67 7.11 2.72
CA SER A 359 -24.24 6.37 1.53
C SER A 359 -25.40 5.91 0.67
N GLY A 360 -25.09 5.54 -0.57
CA GLY A 360 -26.07 4.88 -1.45
C GLY A 360 -26.62 3.61 -0.82
N ALA A 361 -25.76 2.78 -0.23
CA ALA A 361 -26.18 1.55 0.44
C ALA A 361 -27.14 1.81 1.61
N ALA A 362 -26.86 2.83 2.44
CA ALA A 362 -27.76 3.22 3.54
C ALA A 362 -29.13 3.67 3.03
N GLU A 363 -29.16 4.51 2.00
CA GLU A 363 -30.42 5.00 1.41
C GLU A 363 -31.23 3.92 0.72
N ALA A 364 -30.55 2.94 0.13
CA ALA A 364 -31.17 1.77 -0.49
C ALA A 364 -31.61 0.69 0.51
N GLY A 365 -31.33 0.87 1.81
CA GLY A 365 -31.76 -0.04 2.87
C GLY A 365 -30.89 -1.28 3.06
N VAL A 366 -29.62 -1.24 2.64
CA VAL A 366 -28.62 -2.27 2.99
C VAL A 366 -28.33 -2.17 4.49
N GLU A 367 -28.24 -3.32 5.15
CA GLU A 367 -28.05 -3.43 6.60
C GLU A 367 -26.76 -4.17 6.95
N VAL A 368 -26.27 -3.96 8.17
CA VAL A 368 -25.19 -4.77 8.75
C VAL A 368 -25.65 -6.23 8.82
N HIS A 369 -24.75 -7.17 8.52
CA HIS A 369 -24.96 -8.61 8.38
C HIS A 369 -25.71 -9.05 7.10
N ASP A 370 -26.05 -8.13 6.19
CA ASP A 370 -26.40 -8.53 4.83
C ASP A 370 -25.20 -9.20 4.16
N VAL A 371 -25.42 -10.27 3.41
CA VAL A 371 -24.38 -10.92 2.61
C VAL A 371 -24.59 -10.59 1.14
N ILE A 372 -23.70 -9.78 0.57
CA ILE A 372 -23.71 -9.45 -0.86
C ILE A 372 -23.16 -10.64 -1.63
N VAL A 373 -23.98 -11.23 -2.49
CA VAL A 373 -23.60 -12.40 -3.31
C VAL A 373 -23.39 -12.05 -4.77
N GLN A 374 -24.00 -10.97 -5.27
CA GLN A 374 -23.76 -10.46 -6.63
C GLN A 374 -23.88 -8.94 -6.71
N ILE A 375 -23.20 -8.33 -7.69
CA ILE A 375 -23.34 -6.94 -8.10
C ILE A 375 -23.51 -6.92 -9.61
N ASP A 376 -24.62 -6.36 -10.11
CA ASP A 376 -25.01 -6.36 -11.53
C ASP A 376 -24.94 -7.75 -12.17
N GLY A 377 -25.33 -8.76 -11.39
CA GLY A 377 -25.32 -10.18 -11.79
C GLY A 377 -23.94 -10.84 -11.79
N GLN A 378 -22.87 -10.10 -11.52
CA GLN A 378 -21.53 -10.66 -11.33
C GLN A 378 -21.38 -11.23 -9.92
N ASP A 379 -20.84 -12.44 -9.80
CA ASP A 379 -20.64 -13.08 -8.52
C ASP A 379 -19.61 -12.34 -7.67
N VAL A 380 -20.00 -12.03 -6.43
CA VAL A 380 -19.11 -11.48 -5.41
C VAL A 380 -18.51 -12.63 -4.63
N ARG A 381 -17.18 -12.68 -4.57
CA ARG A 381 -16.41 -13.73 -3.87
C ARG A 381 -15.59 -13.19 -2.71
N ASP A 382 -15.15 -11.96 -2.85
CA ASP A 382 -14.27 -11.29 -1.91
C ASP A 382 -14.42 -9.77 -2.02
N MET A 383 -13.66 -9.04 -1.21
CA MET A 383 -13.64 -7.58 -1.24
C MET A 383 -13.14 -7.02 -2.58
N THR A 384 -12.26 -7.76 -3.28
CA THR A 384 -11.77 -7.45 -4.64
C THR A 384 -12.93 -7.30 -5.59
N SER A 385 -13.78 -8.33 -5.66
CA SER A 385 -14.92 -8.37 -6.58
C SER A 385 -15.92 -7.25 -6.32
N VAL A 386 -16.10 -6.84 -5.05
CA VAL A 386 -16.93 -5.65 -4.73
C VAL A 386 -16.28 -4.38 -5.25
N ALA A 387 -15.00 -4.16 -4.97
CA ALA A 387 -14.29 -2.95 -5.40
C ALA A 387 -14.17 -2.86 -6.92
N GLU A 388 -13.94 -3.98 -7.61
CA GLU A 388 -13.91 -4.06 -9.08
C GLU A 388 -15.28 -3.80 -9.69
N SER A 389 -16.34 -4.42 -9.14
CA SER A 389 -17.69 -4.23 -9.66
C SER A 389 -18.18 -2.80 -9.47
N VAL A 390 -17.88 -2.17 -8.34
CA VAL A 390 -18.34 -0.80 -8.03
C VAL A 390 -17.42 0.26 -8.66
N GLY A 391 -16.11 0.02 -8.67
CA GLY A 391 -15.09 1.02 -9.04
C GLY A 391 -14.99 1.31 -10.54
N VAL A 392 -15.68 0.55 -11.39
CA VAL A 392 -15.83 0.83 -12.83
C VAL A 392 -16.98 1.80 -13.13
N HIS A 393 -17.87 2.02 -12.17
CA HIS A 393 -19.00 2.93 -12.30
C HIS A 393 -18.65 4.35 -11.88
N LYS A 394 -19.41 5.30 -12.40
CA LYS A 394 -19.32 6.70 -12.01
C LYS A 394 -20.25 7.03 -10.85
N PRO A 395 -19.96 8.10 -10.07
CA PRO A 395 -20.91 8.64 -9.11
C PRO A 395 -22.26 8.95 -9.77
N GLY A 396 -23.36 8.58 -9.10
CA GLY A 396 -24.73 8.76 -9.59
C GLY A 396 -25.27 7.61 -10.43
N GLU A 397 -24.43 6.69 -10.91
CA GLU A 397 -24.90 5.45 -11.54
C GLU A 397 -25.53 4.51 -10.50
N THR A 398 -26.45 3.65 -10.93
CA THR A 398 -27.14 2.70 -10.05
C THR A 398 -26.69 1.29 -10.37
N VAL A 399 -26.29 0.55 -9.33
CA VAL A 399 -25.93 -0.87 -9.39
C VAL A 399 -26.98 -1.71 -8.68
N THR A 400 -27.17 -2.95 -9.11
CA THR A 400 -28.09 -3.90 -8.47
C THR A 400 -27.31 -4.88 -7.62
N LEU A 401 -27.48 -4.81 -6.30
CA LEU A 401 -26.96 -5.82 -5.38
C LEU A 401 -27.95 -6.98 -5.29
N THR A 402 -27.46 -8.22 -5.41
CA THR A 402 -28.17 -9.39 -4.88
C THR A 402 -27.61 -9.67 -3.49
N ILE A 403 -28.44 -9.55 -2.46
CA ILE A 403 -28.06 -9.75 -1.05
C ILE A 403 -28.84 -10.90 -0.42
N ARG A 404 -28.25 -11.52 0.60
CA ARG A 404 -28.90 -12.47 1.50
C ARG A 404 -29.07 -11.81 2.87
N ARG A 405 -30.32 -11.68 3.32
CA ARG A 405 -30.68 -11.21 4.66
C ARG A 405 -31.35 -12.36 5.39
N GLY A 406 -30.58 -13.07 6.21
CA GLY A 406 -30.99 -14.40 6.66
C GLY A 406 -31.20 -15.33 5.46
N ASN A 407 -32.29 -16.10 5.46
CA ASN A 407 -32.57 -17.03 4.35
C ASN A 407 -33.15 -16.38 3.10
N ASP A 408 -33.59 -15.12 3.18
CA ASP A 408 -34.20 -14.42 2.06
C ASP A 408 -33.14 -13.83 1.12
N GLU A 409 -33.34 -14.02 -0.18
CA GLU A 409 -32.58 -13.32 -1.22
C GLU A 409 -33.35 -12.08 -1.69
N ARG A 410 -32.66 -10.95 -1.80
CA ARG A 410 -33.24 -9.66 -2.20
C ARG A 410 -32.37 -8.99 -3.25
N LYS A 411 -33.01 -8.33 -4.20
CA LYS A 411 -32.35 -7.41 -5.12
C LYS A 411 -32.55 -5.98 -4.63
N VAL A 412 -31.46 -5.25 -4.47
CA VAL A 412 -31.45 -3.88 -3.97
C VAL A 412 -30.75 -3.01 -4.99
N ALA A 413 -31.47 -2.04 -5.56
CA ALA A 413 -30.89 -1.03 -6.43
C ALA A 413 -30.23 0.06 -5.60
N VAL A 414 -28.94 0.31 -5.82
CA VAL A 414 -28.14 1.25 -5.05
C VAL A 414 -27.54 2.30 -5.97
N THR A 415 -27.93 3.56 -5.77
CA THR A 415 -27.29 4.69 -6.47
C THR A 415 -25.97 5.02 -5.80
N LEU A 416 -24.88 4.92 -6.56
CA LEU A 416 -23.53 5.12 -6.07
C LEU A 416 -23.27 6.59 -5.76
N ARG A 417 -22.55 6.86 -4.66
CA ARG A 417 -22.07 8.19 -4.31
C ARG A 417 -20.70 8.45 -4.92
N GLY A 418 -20.26 9.70 -4.92
CA GLY A 418 -18.88 10.06 -5.26
C GLY A 418 -17.97 9.92 -4.06
N ARG A 419 -16.72 9.55 -4.30
CA ARG A 419 -15.66 9.53 -3.31
C ARG A 419 -14.54 10.46 -3.73
#